data_AF-A0A2I0QVJ6-F1
#
_entry.id   AF-A0A2I0QVJ6-F1
#
_cell.length_a   1.000
_cell.length_b   1.000
_cell.length_c   1.000
_cell.angle_alpha   90.00
_cell.angle_beta   90.00
_cell.angle_gamma   90.00
#
_symmetry.space_group_name_H-M   'P 1'
#
loop_
_entity.id
_entity.type
_entity.pdbx_description
1 polymer ?
#
loop_
_entity_poly.entity_id
_entity_poly.type
_entity_poly.pdbx_seq_one_letter_code
_entity_poly.pdbx_strand_id
1 'polypeptide(L)'
;MNEEHDSRISQLKHRKTLLLTKLGESIYHEYRLGNVYSDELKHFGDQLQTIDKQIYKTLEEQNSSVRREHIECDCGHLLDSDDYFCPKCGKKAPIKESKTEPSCDNCNTELYGRANFCHVCGSRQVNEKRYAR
;
A
#
# COMPACT_ATOMS: atom_id res chain seq x y z
N MET A 1 -21.99 2.64 -2.83
CA MET A 1 -20.59 3.12 -2.77
C MET A 1 -19.60 1.96 -2.91
N ASN A 2 -19.74 0.84 -2.19
CA ASN A 2 -18.82 -0.31 -2.34
C ASN A 2 -18.80 -0.94 -3.75
N GLU A 3 -19.95 -1.07 -4.42
CA GLU A 3 -20.01 -1.62 -5.80
C GLU A 3 -19.22 -0.82 -6.83
N GLU A 4 -19.12 0.51 -6.67
CA GLU A 4 -18.37 1.37 -7.60
C GLU A 4 -16.86 1.20 -7.42
N HIS A 5 -16.39 1.10 -6.17
CA HIS A 5 -14.98 0.85 -5.85
C HIS A 5 -14.55 -0.57 -6.29
N ASP A 6 -15.37 -1.59 -6.07
CA ASP A 6 -15.08 -2.96 -6.49
C ASP A 6 -14.98 -3.08 -8.02
N SER A 7 -15.90 -2.43 -8.74
CA SER A 7 -15.86 -2.34 -10.21
C SER A 7 -14.58 -1.67 -10.72
N ARG A 8 -14.17 -0.57 -10.09
CA ARG A 8 -12.95 0.16 -10.45
C ARG A 8 -11.68 -0.62 -10.16
N ILE A 9 -11.60 -1.33 -9.04
CA ILE A 9 -10.48 -2.24 -8.72
C ILE A 9 -10.38 -3.35 -9.76
N SER A 10 -11.52 -3.94 -10.15
CA SER A 10 -11.55 -5.00 -11.17
C SER A 10 -11.03 -4.50 -12.52
N GLN A 11 -11.45 -3.31 -12.95
CA GLN A 11 -10.95 -2.67 -14.18
C GLN A 11 -9.44 -2.38 -14.12
N LEU A 12 -8.94 -1.85 -12.99
CA LEU A 12 -7.51 -1.58 -12.81
C LEU A 12 -6.68 -2.86 -12.81
N LYS A 13 -7.16 -3.94 -12.17
CA LYS A 13 -6.52 -5.27 -12.21
C LYS A 13 -6.48 -5.84 -13.63
N HIS A 14 -7.58 -5.73 -14.37
CA HIS A 14 -7.61 -6.16 -15.77
C HIS A 14 -6.58 -5.39 -16.61
N ARG A 15 -6.53 -4.07 -16.46
CA ARG A 15 -5.55 -3.21 -17.15
C ARG A 15 -4.11 -3.56 -16.77
N LYS A 16 -3.84 -3.86 -15.48
CA LYS A 16 -2.54 -4.33 -15.01
C LYS A 16 -2.12 -5.61 -15.73
N THR A 17 -3.02 -6.60 -15.82
CA THR A 17 -2.75 -7.86 -16.52
C THR A 17 -2.41 -7.62 -17.99
N LEU A 18 -3.18 -6.77 -18.68
CA LEU A 18 -2.89 -6.44 -20.08
C LEU A 18 -1.50 -5.81 -20.26
N LEU A 19 -1.11 -4.90 -19.37
CA LEU A 19 0.21 -4.26 -19.42
C LEU A 19 1.34 -5.24 -19.11
N LEU A 20 1.16 -6.15 -18.15
CA LEU A 20 2.14 -7.21 -17.86
C LEU A 20 2.33 -8.15 -19.06
N THR A 21 1.25 -8.51 -19.74
CA THR A 21 1.33 -9.32 -20.97
C THR A 21 2.09 -8.58 -22.06
N LYS A 22 1.76 -7.30 -22.30
CA LYS A 22 2.45 -6.48 -23.31
C LYS A 22 3.93 -6.28 -22.99
N LEU A 23 4.27 -6.12 -21.71
CA LEU A 23 5.66 -6.07 -21.26
C LEU A 23 6.39 -7.37 -21.62
N GLY A 24 5.81 -8.53 -21.30
CA GLY A 24 6.41 -9.82 -21.65
C GLY A 24 6.60 -10.01 -23.15
N GLU A 25 5.62 -9.62 -23.96
CA GLU A 25 5.69 -9.64 -25.43
C GLU A 25 6.84 -8.76 -25.95
N SER A 26 6.96 -7.53 -25.45
CA SER A 26 8.02 -6.58 -25.84
C SER A 26 9.42 -7.07 -25.43
N ILE A 27 9.60 -7.55 -24.20
CA ILE A 27 10.88 -8.13 -23.74
C ILE A 27 11.28 -9.30 -24.63
N TYR A 28 10.34 -10.19 -24.92
CA TYR A 28 10.60 -11.34 -25.76
C TYR A 28 10.96 -10.94 -27.20
N HIS A 29 10.30 -9.92 -27.75
CA HIS A 29 10.63 -9.35 -29.04
C HIS A 29 12.07 -8.79 -29.07
N GLU A 30 12.46 -7.97 -28.09
CA GLU A 30 13.82 -7.42 -28.02
C GLU A 30 14.89 -8.50 -27.83
N TYR A 31 14.61 -9.51 -26.99
CA TYR A 31 15.48 -10.68 -26.85
C TYR A 31 15.71 -11.38 -28.20
N ARG A 32 14.66 -11.54 -29.01
CA ARG A 32 14.75 -12.12 -30.35
C ARG A 32 15.60 -11.30 -31.32
N LEU A 33 15.70 -9.99 -31.09
CA LEU A 33 16.53 -9.08 -31.88
C LEU A 33 17.97 -8.97 -31.35
N GLY A 34 18.30 -9.63 -30.24
CA GLY A 34 19.63 -9.57 -29.61
C GLY A 34 19.84 -8.30 -28.76
N ASN A 35 18.80 -7.49 -28.57
CA ASN A 35 18.83 -6.31 -27.73
C ASN A 35 18.45 -6.70 -26.30
N VAL A 36 19.24 -6.29 -25.31
CA VAL A 36 18.94 -6.53 -23.90
C VAL A 36 18.86 -5.18 -23.19
N TYR A 37 17.65 -4.86 -22.72
CA TYR A 37 17.17 -3.64 -22.06
C TYR A 37 16.98 -2.39 -22.96
N SER A 38 15.70 -2.01 -23.17
CA SER A 38 15.26 -0.81 -23.90
C SER A 38 14.50 0.18 -23.00
N ASP A 39 14.45 1.45 -23.39
CA ASP A 39 13.68 2.52 -22.71
C ASP A 39 12.17 2.23 -22.63
N GLU A 40 11.66 1.41 -23.55
CA GLU A 40 10.26 1.00 -23.61
C GLU A 40 9.88 0.12 -22.40
N LEU A 41 10.80 -0.72 -21.92
CA LEU A 41 10.59 -1.54 -20.71
C LEU A 41 10.48 -0.68 -19.46
N LYS A 42 11.29 0.38 -19.38
CA LYS A 42 11.21 1.35 -18.29
C LYS A 42 9.85 2.05 -18.31
N HIS A 43 9.38 2.48 -19.48
CA HIS A 43 8.09 3.12 -19.64
C HIS A 43 6.91 2.26 -19.16
N PHE A 44 6.88 0.97 -19.54
CA PHE A 44 5.85 0.05 -19.04
C PHE A 44 5.95 -0.19 -17.53
N GLY A 45 7.17 -0.27 -16.98
CA GLY A 45 7.41 -0.35 -15.54
C GLY A 45 6.82 0.84 -14.76
N ASP A 46 7.02 2.05 -15.28
CA ASP A 46 6.49 3.29 -14.67
C ASP A 46 4.95 3.32 -14.71
N GLN A 47 4.34 2.85 -15.81
CA GLN A 47 2.88 2.72 -15.92
C GLN A 47 2.33 1.70 -14.90
N LEU A 48 2.97 0.54 -14.76
CA LEU A 48 2.56 -0.49 -13.80
C LEU A 48 2.63 0.02 -12.36
N GLN A 49 3.72 0.70 -12.00
CA GLN A 49 3.87 1.32 -10.67
C GLN A 49 2.76 2.32 -10.37
N THR A 50 2.33 3.09 -11.38
CA THR A 50 1.24 4.06 -11.24
C THR A 50 -0.09 3.37 -10.95
N ILE A 51 -0.39 2.29 -11.66
CA ILE A 51 -1.61 1.50 -11.46
C ILE A 51 -1.62 0.84 -10.09
N ASP A 52 -0.47 0.31 -9.63
CA ASP A 52 -0.37 -0.31 -8.31
C ASP A 52 -0.66 0.67 -7.17
N LYS A 53 -0.15 1.90 -7.25
CA LYS A 53 -0.47 2.98 -6.30
C LYS A 53 -1.97 3.30 -6.29
N GLN A 54 -2.61 3.33 -7.46
CA GLN A 54 -4.04 3.60 -7.58
C GLN A 54 -4.90 2.49 -6.96
N ILE A 55 -4.56 1.22 -7.23
CA ILE A 55 -5.25 0.07 -6.63
C ILE A 55 -5.18 0.14 -5.10
N TYR A 56 -3.98 0.40 -4.56
CA TYR A 56 -3.78 0.50 -3.12
C TYR A 56 -4.62 1.62 -2.50
N LYS A 57 -4.56 2.83 -3.06
CA LYS A 57 -5.33 3.98 -2.57
C LYS A 57 -6.84 3.71 -2.57
N THR A 58 -7.38 3.11 -3.63
CA THR A 58 -8.81 2.76 -3.69
C THR A 58 -9.19 1.69 -2.67
N LEU A 59 -8.30 0.72 -2.40
CA LEU A 59 -8.51 -0.26 -1.32
C LEU A 59 -8.48 0.39 0.07
N GLU A 60 -7.60 1.37 0.31
CA GLU A 60 -7.60 2.13 1.57
C GLU A 60 -8.87 2.95 1.75
N GLU A 61 -9.34 3.65 0.71
CA GLU A 61 -10.60 4.41 0.71
C GLU A 61 -11.81 3.50 0.99
N GLN A 62 -11.81 2.28 0.47
CA GLN A 62 -12.84 1.27 0.75
C GLN A 62 -12.79 0.78 2.22
N ASN A 63 -11.60 0.67 2.81
CA ASN A 63 -11.42 0.15 4.18
C ASN A 63 -11.53 1.22 5.28
N SER A 64 -11.29 2.50 4.97
CA SER A 64 -11.38 3.60 5.94
C SER A 64 -12.81 3.93 6.37
N SER A 65 -13.81 3.52 5.57
CA SER A 65 -15.21 3.54 6.00
C SER A 65 -15.57 2.41 6.98
N VAL A 66 -14.65 1.46 7.25
CA VAL A 66 -14.87 0.27 8.09
C VAL A 66 -14.01 0.26 9.37
N ARG A 67 -12.90 1.03 9.45
CA ARG A 67 -12.01 1.04 10.62
C ARG A 67 -12.01 2.37 11.36
N ARG A 68 -13.03 2.60 12.20
CA ARG A 68 -12.82 3.43 13.40
C ARG A 68 -12.18 2.54 14.45
N GLU A 69 -10.89 2.72 14.68
CA GLU A 69 -10.20 2.06 15.79
C GLU A 69 -10.79 2.56 17.10
N HIS A 70 -11.67 1.76 17.70
CA HIS A 70 -12.21 2.10 18.99
C HIS A 70 -11.18 1.72 20.07
N ILE A 71 -10.89 2.67 20.94
CA ILE A 71 -10.01 2.51 22.08
C ILE A 71 -10.89 2.19 23.29
N GLU A 72 -10.71 1.03 23.92
CA GLU A 72 -11.43 0.72 25.15
C GLU A 72 -10.80 1.49 26.32
N CYS A 73 -11.62 2.32 26.98
CA CYS A 73 -11.26 2.99 28.23
C CYS A 73 -11.28 1.99 29.39
N ASP A 74 -10.49 2.21 30.45
CA ASP A 74 -10.49 1.40 31.67
C ASP A 74 -11.87 1.20 32.33
N CYS A 75 -12.85 2.06 31.99
CA CYS A 75 -14.23 1.94 32.45
C CYS A 75 -15.12 1.05 31.57
N GLY A 76 -14.54 0.40 30.55
CA GLY A 76 -15.21 -0.45 29.57
C GLY A 76 -15.99 0.31 28.49
N HIS A 77 -15.71 1.60 28.28
CA HIS A 77 -16.34 2.40 27.21
C HIS A 77 -15.43 2.50 26.00
N LEU A 78 -15.98 2.25 24.81
CA LEU A 78 -15.29 2.41 23.54
C LEU A 78 -15.22 3.90 23.17
N LEU A 79 -14.01 4.40 22.96
CA LEU A 79 -13.68 5.75 22.56
C LEU A 79 -13.27 5.76 21.10
N ASP A 80 -13.57 6.82 20.37
CA ASP A 80 -12.96 7.03 19.05
C ASP A 80 -11.49 7.47 19.21
N SER A 81 -10.66 7.24 18.20
CA SER A 81 -9.23 7.59 18.23
C SER A 81 -8.95 9.09 18.44
N ASP A 82 -9.96 9.94 18.22
CA ASP A 82 -9.89 11.40 18.37
C ASP A 82 -10.38 11.90 19.74
N ASP A 83 -10.91 11.02 20.60
CA ASP A 83 -11.39 11.40 21.92
C ASP A 83 -10.24 11.64 22.90
N TYR A 84 -10.09 12.88 23.37
CA TYR A 84 -9.08 13.22 24.39
C TYR A 84 -9.47 12.73 25.79
N PHE A 85 -10.78 12.60 26.06
CA PHE A 85 -11.34 12.20 27.35
C PHE A 85 -12.54 11.28 27.15
N CYS A 86 -12.72 10.31 28.05
CA CYS A 86 -13.86 9.42 28.03
C CYS A 86 -15.14 10.15 28.43
N PRO A 87 -16.19 10.20 27.58
CA PRO A 87 -17.44 10.89 27.90
C PRO A 87 -18.21 10.21 29.06
N LYS A 88 -17.94 8.92 29.31
CA LYS A 88 -18.61 8.14 30.37
C LYS A 88 -17.95 8.27 31.74
N CYS A 89 -16.62 8.39 31.82
CA CYS A 89 -15.90 8.39 33.11
C CYS A 89 -14.98 9.59 33.34
N GLY A 90 -14.83 10.48 32.35
CA GLY A 90 -14.01 11.69 32.43
C GLY A 90 -12.49 11.45 32.43
N LYS A 91 -12.03 10.19 32.42
CA LYS A 91 -10.61 9.86 32.36
C LYS A 91 -10.03 10.17 30.98
N LYS A 92 -8.77 10.59 30.94
CA LYS A 92 -8.03 10.85 29.70
C LYS A 92 -7.91 9.56 28.88
N ALA A 93 -8.13 9.63 27.58
CA ALA A 93 -7.99 8.47 26.71
C ALA A 93 -6.53 7.97 26.68
N PRO A 94 -6.30 6.64 26.64
CA PRO A 94 -4.95 6.11 26.54
C PRO A 94 -4.37 6.42 25.16
N ILE A 95 -3.27 7.17 25.15
CA ILE A 95 -2.56 7.56 23.92
C ILE A 95 -1.84 6.32 23.39
N LYS A 96 -2.24 5.80 22.22
CA LYS A 96 -1.39 4.84 21.50
C LYS A 96 -0.13 5.57 21.07
N GLU A 97 1.04 5.17 21.59
CA GLU A 97 2.31 5.58 21.01
C GLU A 97 2.32 5.14 19.54
N SER A 98 2.29 6.11 18.62
CA SER A 98 2.39 5.87 17.18
C SER A 98 3.79 5.32 16.90
N LYS A 99 3.89 3.99 16.82
CA LYS A 99 5.05 3.36 16.19
C LYS A 99 5.04 3.84 14.75
N THR A 100 5.97 4.71 14.40
CA THR A 100 6.20 5.16 13.03
C THR A 100 6.53 3.91 12.21
N GLU A 101 5.56 3.40 11.46
CA GLU A 101 5.81 2.30 10.55
C GLU A 101 6.76 2.77 9.44
N PRO A 102 7.72 1.93 9.03
CA PRO A 102 8.65 2.32 7.97
C PRO A 102 7.89 2.53 6.66
N SER A 103 8.16 3.63 5.94
CA SER A 103 7.62 3.88 4.60
C SER A 103 8.57 3.37 3.51
N CYS A 104 8.03 3.10 2.33
CA CYS A 104 8.80 2.62 1.19
C CYS A 104 9.70 3.72 0.59
N ASP A 105 10.99 3.46 0.43
CA ASP A 105 11.95 4.45 -0.12
C ASP A 105 11.62 4.89 -1.56
N ASN A 106 10.93 4.05 -2.33
CA ASN A 106 10.64 4.30 -3.76
C ASN A 106 9.24 4.86 -4.01
N CYS A 107 8.24 4.42 -3.23
CA CYS A 107 6.84 4.82 -3.46
C CYS A 107 6.17 5.46 -2.26
N ASN A 108 6.90 5.63 -1.15
CA ASN A 108 6.47 6.23 0.11
C ASN A 108 5.25 5.59 0.78
N THR A 109 4.82 4.41 0.33
CA THR A 109 3.74 3.66 0.96
C THR A 109 4.20 3.07 2.29
N GLU A 110 3.36 3.16 3.34
CA GLU A 110 3.59 2.50 4.62
C GLU A 110 3.82 1.01 4.42
N LEU A 111 4.87 0.47 5.04
CA LEU A 111 5.22 -0.94 4.94
C LEU A 111 4.78 -1.65 6.21
N TYR A 112 3.98 -2.70 6.04
CA TYR A 112 3.64 -3.57 7.14
C TYR A 112 4.86 -4.34 7.65
N GLY A 113 5.30 -4.01 8.87
CA GLY A 113 6.35 -4.73 9.58
C GLY A 113 7.72 -4.71 8.88
N ARG A 114 8.40 -5.87 8.85
CA ARG A 114 9.79 -6.02 8.35
C ARG A 114 9.84 -6.55 6.91
N ALA A 115 9.03 -5.99 5.99
CA ALA A 115 8.96 -6.43 4.60
C ALA A 115 10.30 -6.21 3.85
N ASN A 116 10.71 -7.20 3.04
CA ASN A 116 11.89 -7.11 2.16
C ASN A 116 11.63 -6.34 0.87
N PHE A 117 10.37 -6.32 0.46
CA PHE A 117 9.89 -5.74 -0.79
C PHE A 117 8.61 -4.97 -0.49
N CYS A 118 8.41 -3.87 -1.18
CA CYS A 118 7.18 -3.11 -1.07
C CYS A 118 6.01 -3.91 -1.66
N HIS A 119 4.93 -4.06 -0.90
CA HIS A 119 3.74 -4.77 -1.33
C HIS A 119 2.93 -4.01 -2.41
N VAL A 120 3.22 -2.72 -2.61
CA VAL A 120 2.62 -1.89 -3.66
C VAL A 120 3.51 -1.83 -4.89
N CYS A 121 4.73 -1.31 -4.79
CA CYS A 121 5.58 -1.08 -5.97
C CYS A 121 6.62 -2.19 -6.25
N GLY A 122 6.73 -3.21 -5.39
CA GLY A 122 7.67 -4.32 -5.57
C GLY A 122 9.15 -3.99 -5.34
N SER A 123 9.50 -2.72 -5.07
CA SER A 123 10.89 -2.32 -4.85
C SER A 123 11.47 -2.96 -3.58
N ARG A 124 12.76 -3.29 -3.61
CA ARG A 124 13.48 -3.85 -2.45
C ARG A 124 13.69 -2.78 -1.38
N GLN A 125 13.46 -3.14 -0.12
CA GLN A 125 13.58 -2.24 1.04
C GLN A 125 14.87 -2.55 1.82
N VAL A 126 15.71 -1.53 2.02
CA VAL A 126 17.01 -1.68 2.70
C VAL A 126 16.85 -1.28 4.17
N ASN A 127 16.42 -2.21 5.01
CA ASN A 127 16.33 -1.96 6.45
C ASN A 127 17.74 -2.05 7.09
N GLU A 128 18.38 -0.90 7.36
CA GLU A 128 19.72 -0.82 7.99
C GLU A 128 19.81 -1.52 9.36
N LYS A 129 18.69 -1.66 10.07
CA LYS A 129 18.63 -2.35 11.39
C LYS A 129 18.78 -3.88 11.32
N ARG A 130 19.05 -4.48 10.16
CA ARG A 130 19.17 -5.94 9.99
C ARG A 130 20.59 -6.50 10.18
N TYR A 131 21.62 -5.66 10.26
CA TYR A 131 23.02 -6.10 10.32
C TYR A 131 23.75 -5.78 11.62
N ALA A 132 23.06 -5.24 12.65
CA ALA A 132 23.63 -5.21 14.00
C ALA A 132 23.55 -6.63 14.58
N ARG A 133 24.61 -7.42 14.34
CA ARG A 133 24.91 -8.63 15.12
C ARG A 133 25.54 -8.25 16.46
#